data_AF-A0A9X0HK85-F1
#
_entry.id   AF-A0A9X0HK85-F1
#
_cell.length_a   1.000
_cell.length_b   1.000
_cell.length_c   1.000
_cell.angle_alpha   90.00
_cell.angle_beta   90.00
_cell.angle_gamma   90.00
#
_symmetry.space_group_name_H-M   'P 1'
#
loop_
_entity.id
_entity.type
_entity.pdbx_description
1 polymer ?
#
loop_
_entity_poly.entity_id
_entity_poly.type
_entity_poly.pdbx_seq_one_letter_code
_entity_poly.pdbx_strand_id
1 'polypeptide(L)'
;MPFKEELLVPSAIDIPLVLNSLGFSDEYINHHADKYNYVLDKIYETRIYNRIGADGFSNLPMKNQREFLGRRYADDIVKNLLTWGYIQTDGYYIQTNEKKGIKGKALGYRIAPAYQSKGVFRMVLNEKFEAKLRKHQLDYTKQHLKNRYWANLKKLTIEEAAAQAYIDAKLECSLELLESWKPTLTEVTTVDAVASTYPALKTTWKSAQAPVYSLTMVQQLQKAVQRKVNEGMNAYDLLLSNLHDQHSSDQKAIRKIATQKYFFHQPDKLSRVYTNLSNLSTDLRNFLRHQDDHGAALVNLDIRNSQPYLLSLLLIDHYRGQVLPEDVQQYIHLTATGKFYDFVMDSLEVTENRKAFKVQFFASVFFCTNHYSARTEEGKWFRKQFPNVAALVERNKQGNHANLAILMQRREAGIILQTIGKELQRRDIWYQTIHDSIVVLAKDAQQAKELILEAFFNEVGVAPTVEEDVFTTGPKSVQMETTDIYSLAMELMNSWEPESDLLAA
;
A
#
# COMPACT_ATOMS: atom_id res chain seq x y z
N MET A 1 -5.69 -13.01 -28.70
CA MET A 1 -4.99 -14.28 -28.37
C MET A 1 -5.01 -14.46 -26.86
N PRO A 2 -5.19 -15.66 -26.30
CA PRO A 2 -4.94 -15.83 -24.87
C PRO A 2 -3.48 -15.46 -24.59
N PHE A 3 -3.24 -14.61 -23.60
CA PHE A 3 -1.88 -14.27 -23.18
C PHE A 3 -1.14 -15.57 -22.80
N LYS A 4 0.10 -15.73 -23.27
CA LYS A 4 0.97 -16.82 -22.82
C LYS A 4 1.23 -16.68 -21.32
N GLU A 5 1.43 -17.81 -20.64
CA GLU A 5 1.87 -17.74 -19.25
C GLU A 5 3.32 -17.29 -19.18
N GLU A 6 3.65 -16.53 -18.14
CA GLU A 6 4.96 -15.91 -17.98
C GLU A 6 5.31 -15.78 -16.50
N LEU A 7 6.60 -15.79 -16.22
CA LEU A 7 7.17 -15.69 -14.88
C LEU A 7 8.14 -14.52 -14.83
N LEU A 8 8.02 -13.66 -13.83
CA LEU A 8 8.94 -12.55 -13.60
C LEU A 8 10.09 -13.04 -12.73
N VAL A 9 11.31 -12.93 -13.23
CA VAL A 9 12.53 -13.34 -12.52
C VAL A 9 13.58 -12.24 -12.58
N PRO A 10 14.54 -12.17 -11.64
CA PRO A 10 15.62 -11.19 -11.72
C PRO A 10 16.48 -11.47 -12.96
N SER A 11 16.84 -10.44 -13.72
CA SER A 11 17.66 -10.59 -14.93
C SER A 11 19.04 -11.20 -14.66
N ALA A 12 19.57 -11.03 -13.44
CA ALA A 12 20.84 -11.61 -13.00
C ALA A 12 20.76 -13.12 -12.69
N ILE A 13 19.56 -13.73 -12.71
CA ILE A 13 19.38 -15.16 -12.46
C ILE A 13 18.88 -15.85 -13.73
N ASP A 14 19.72 -16.72 -14.28
CA ASP A 14 19.35 -17.62 -15.38
C ASP A 14 19.36 -19.07 -14.89
N ILE A 15 18.19 -19.55 -14.44
CA ILE A 15 18.07 -20.89 -13.87
C ILE A 15 18.57 -22.00 -14.82
N PRO A 16 18.23 -22.02 -16.12
CA PRO A 16 18.83 -22.98 -17.05
C PRO A 16 20.35 -23.01 -17.01
N LEU A 17 20.99 -21.83 -17.07
CA LEU A 17 22.46 -21.73 -16.98
C LEU A 17 23.00 -22.20 -15.63
N VAL A 18 22.32 -21.84 -14.53
CA VAL A 18 22.67 -22.26 -13.17
C VAL A 18 22.62 -23.78 -13.05
N LEU A 19 21.51 -24.40 -13.47
CA LEU A 19 21.37 -25.85 -13.43
C LEU A 19 22.41 -26.56 -14.32
N ASN A 20 22.69 -26.03 -15.51
CA ASN A 20 23.73 -26.57 -16.38
C ASN A 20 25.12 -26.49 -15.72
N SER A 21 25.46 -25.36 -15.09
CA SER A 21 26.74 -25.16 -14.39
C SER A 21 26.94 -26.11 -13.20
N LEU A 22 25.84 -26.59 -12.61
CA LEU A 22 25.84 -27.57 -11.52
C LEU A 22 25.82 -29.02 -12.01
N GLY A 23 25.89 -29.25 -13.33
CA GLY A 23 25.97 -30.58 -13.94
C GLY A 23 24.63 -31.31 -14.08
N PHE A 24 23.50 -30.61 -14.01
CA PHE A 24 22.20 -31.22 -14.27
C PHE A 24 22.00 -31.46 -15.78
N SER A 25 21.35 -32.57 -16.14
CA SER A 25 21.07 -32.91 -17.55
C SER A 25 20.06 -31.96 -18.19
N ASP A 26 20.09 -31.85 -19.52
CA ASP A 26 19.11 -31.06 -20.29
C ASP A 26 17.66 -31.47 -20.01
N GLU A 27 17.41 -32.77 -19.83
CA GLU A 27 16.09 -33.28 -19.45
C GLU A 27 15.66 -32.75 -18.07
N TYR A 28 16.58 -32.74 -17.10
CA TYR A 28 16.31 -32.18 -15.79
C TYR A 28 16.03 -30.68 -15.89
N ILE A 29 16.86 -29.94 -16.63
CA ILE A 29 16.71 -28.49 -16.83
C ILE A 29 15.34 -28.18 -17.43
N ASN A 30 14.98 -28.83 -18.53
CA ASN A 30 13.70 -28.66 -19.21
C ASN A 30 12.50 -28.94 -18.28
N HIS A 31 12.62 -29.93 -17.39
CA HIS A 31 11.54 -30.25 -16.46
C HIS A 31 11.49 -29.35 -15.22
N HIS A 32 12.61 -28.79 -14.76
CA HIS A 32 12.69 -28.13 -13.45
C HIS A 32 12.87 -26.61 -13.50
N ALA A 33 13.47 -26.05 -14.56
CA ALA A 33 13.82 -24.63 -14.60
C ALA A 33 12.62 -23.72 -14.31
N ASP A 34 11.45 -24.01 -14.89
CA ASP A 34 10.24 -23.23 -14.65
C ASP A 34 9.70 -23.34 -13.23
N LYS A 35 9.95 -24.47 -12.54
CA LYS A 35 9.56 -24.63 -11.13
C LYS A 35 10.39 -23.74 -10.22
N TYR A 36 11.68 -23.58 -10.51
CA TYR A 36 12.56 -22.63 -9.82
C TYR A 36 12.14 -21.19 -10.13
N ASN A 37 11.97 -20.85 -11.42
CA ASN A 37 11.50 -19.54 -11.84
C ASN A 37 10.15 -19.18 -11.20
N TYR A 38 9.26 -20.15 -10.99
CA TYR A 38 7.99 -19.96 -10.31
C TYR A 38 8.17 -19.54 -8.85
N VAL A 39 9.13 -20.13 -8.11
CA VAL A 39 9.41 -19.70 -6.74
C VAL A 39 9.92 -18.26 -6.70
N LEU A 40 10.82 -17.89 -7.62
CA LEU A 40 11.31 -16.51 -7.75
C LEU A 40 10.16 -15.54 -8.09
N ASP A 41 9.29 -15.92 -9.03
CA ASP A 41 8.09 -15.16 -9.40
C ASP A 41 7.16 -14.94 -8.20
N LYS A 42 6.99 -15.95 -7.34
CA LYS A 42 6.17 -15.82 -6.14
C LYS A 42 6.77 -14.92 -5.07
N ILE A 43 8.10 -14.79 -5.00
CA ILE A 43 8.74 -13.82 -4.11
C ILE A 43 8.33 -12.40 -4.53
N TYR A 44 8.39 -12.07 -5.83
CA TYR A 44 7.88 -10.78 -6.32
C TYR A 44 6.37 -10.63 -6.18
N GLU A 45 5.59 -11.65 -6.51
CA GLU A 45 4.14 -11.55 -6.45
C GLU A 45 3.63 -11.34 -5.03
N THR A 46 4.25 -11.97 -4.02
CA THR A 46 3.83 -11.79 -2.62
C THR A 46 4.08 -10.37 -2.09
N ARG A 47 4.98 -9.60 -2.71
CA ARG A 47 5.21 -8.17 -2.39
C ARG A 47 4.05 -7.27 -2.78
N ILE A 48 3.27 -7.65 -3.79
CA ILE A 48 2.07 -6.91 -4.22
C ILE A 48 0.99 -6.99 -3.12
N TYR A 49 0.90 -8.12 -2.45
CA TYR A 49 -0.22 -8.43 -1.55
C TYR A 49 0.11 -8.23 -0.08
N ASN A 50 1.39 -8.28 0.29
CA ASN A 50 1.82 -8.21 1.67
C ASN A 50 2.53 -6.90 1.96
N ARG A 51 2.31 -6.37 3.15
CA ARG A 51 3.14 -5.28 3.68
C ARG A 51 4.56 -5.82 3.85
N ILE A 52 5.48 -5.31 3.04
CA ILE A 52 6.89 -5.68 3.11
C ILE A 52 7.49 -5.12 4.39
N GLY A 53 8.17 -5.98 5.15
CA GLY A 53 8.94 -5.58 6.33
C GLY A 53 10.11 -4.68 5.95
N ALA A 54 10.67 -3.98 6.94
CA ALA A 54 11.83 -3.11 6.71
C ALA A 54 13.06 -3.86 6.16
N ASP A 55 13.09 -5.16 6.41
CA ASP A 55 14.13 -6.10 6.01
C ASP A 55 13.98 -6.58 4.55
N GLY A 56 12.90 -6.19 3.87
CA GLY A 56 12.66 -6.52 2.45
C GLY A 56 12.21 -7.97 2.25
N PHE A 57 11.93 -8.73 3.30
CA PHE A 57 11.45 -10.10 3.18
C PHE A 57 9.95 -10.13 2.89
N SER A 58 9.57 -11.07 2.03
CA SER A 58 8.20 -11.28 1.58
C SER A 58 7.73 -12.66 2.04
N ASN A 59 6.59 -12.69 2.72
CA ASN A 59 6.08 -13.93 3.27
C ASN A 59 5.63 -14.87 2.15
N LEU A 60 6.31 -16.01 2.03
CA LEU A 60 5.99 -17.05 1.07
C LEU A 60 5.40 -18.26 1.81
N PRO A 61 4.08 -18.50 1.73
CA PRO A 61 3.47 -19.65 2.39
C PRO A 61 3.88 -20.94 1.67
N MET A 62 4.71 -21.76 2.31
CA MET A 62 5.16 -23.04 1.72
C MET A 62 4.03 -24.02 1.43
N LYS A 63 2.90 -23.90 2.15
CA LYS A 63 1.70 -24.67 1.84
C LYS A 63 1.26 -24.47 0.37
N ASN A 64 1.15 -23.23 -0.07
CA ASN A 64 0.72 -22.89 -1.43
C ASN A 64 1.73 -23.39 -2.47
N GLN A 65 3.03 -23.30 -2.15
CA GLN A 65 4.10 -23.81 -3.02
C GLN A 65 4.01 -25.33 -3.17
N ARG A 66 3.78 -26.06 -2.08
CA ARG A 66 3.65 -27.52 -2.05
C ARG A 66 2.38 -28.01 -2.75
N GLU A 67 1.27 -27.28 -2.60
CA GLU A 67 0.01 -27.57 -3.28
C GLU A 67 0.16 -27.40 -4.80
N PHE A 68 0.83 -26.34 -5.25
CA PHE A 68 1.03 -26.12 -6.69
C PHE A 68 2.15 -27.00 -7.27
N LEU A 69 3.38 -26.93 -6.77
CA LEU A 69 4.54 -27.62 -7.34
C LEU A 69 4.61 -29.10 -6.99
N GLY A 70 3.98 -29.51 -5.89
CA GLY A 70 4.19 -30.81 -5.25
C GLY A 70 5.19 -30.70 -4.10
N ARG A 71 4.94 -31.44 -3.00
CA ARG A 71 5.67 -31.28 -1.73
C ARG A 71 7.20 -31.38 -1.88
N ARG A 72 7.66 -32.44 -2.53
CA ARG A 72 9.10 -32.70 -2.73
C ARG A 72 9.76 -31.59 -3.54
N TYR A 73 9.16 -31.23 -4.69
CA TYR A 73 9.70 -30.18 -5.56
C TYR A 73 9.78 -28.83 -4.86
N ALA A 74 8.72 -28.40 -4.18
CA ALA A 74 8.71 -27.11 -3.50
C ALA A 74 9.81 -27.01 -2.43
N ASP A 75 9.98 -28.06 -1.62
CA ASP A 75 10.96 -28.08 -0.54
C ASP A 75 12.40 -28.14 -1.10
N ASP A 76 12.66 -28.99 -2.10
CA ASP A 76 13.98 -29.13 -2.73
C ASP A 76 14.40 -27.83 -3.45
N ILE A 77 13.48 -27.19 -4.18
CA ILE A 77 13.76 -25.95 -4.93
C ILE A 77 14.13 -24.80 -3.98
N VAL A 78 13.33 -24.59 -2.93
CA VAL A 78 13.60 -23.52 -1.96
C VAL A 78 14.91 -23.78 -1.22
N LYS A 79 15.17 -25.03 -0.83
CA LYS A 79 16.44 -25.41 -0.22
C LYS A 79 17.61 -25.13 -1.16
N ASN A 80 17.50 -25.52 -2.42
CA ASN A 80 18.55 -25.31 -3.42
C ASN A 80 18.84 -23.82 -3.64
N LEU A 81 17.80 -22.99 -3.83
CA LEU A 81 17.97 -21.54 -3.99
C LEU A 81 18.62 -20.87 -2.77
N LEU A 82 18.32 -21.34 -1.55
CA LEU A 82 18.99 -20.89 -0.32
C LEU A 82 20.45 -21.34 -0.28
N THR A 83 20.72 -22.62 -0.55
CA THR A 83 22.07 -23.20 -0.53
C THR A 83 22.98 -22.55 -1.57
N TRP A 84 22.46 -22.22 -2.74
CA TRP A 84 23.21 -21.53 -3.80
C TRP A 84 23.31 -20.02 -3.59
N GLY A 85 22.65 -19.48 -2.55
CA GLY A 85 22.70 -18.07 -2.21
C GLY A 85 21.89 -17.14 -3.12
N TYR A 86 20.99 -17.66 -3.96
CA TYR A 86 20.13 -16.84 -4.83
C TYR A 86 18.97 -16.17 -4.09
N ILE A 87 18.54 -16.76 -2.97
CA ILE A 87 17.53 -16.19 -2.08
C ILE A 87 18.02 -16.24 -0.63
N GLN A 88 17.43 -15.40 0.21
CA GLN A 88 17.64 -15.39 1.66
C GLN A 88 16.32 -15.63 2.38
N THR A 89 16.40 -16.08 3.64
CA THR A 89 15.25 -16.26 4.52
C THR A 89 15.44 -15.47 5.82
N ASP A 90 14.36 -14.92 6.37
CA ASP A 90 14.38 -14.25 7.67
C ASP A 90 14.49 -15.23 8.84
N GLY A 91 14.20 -16.53 8.61
CA GLY A 91 14.20 -17.57 9.63
C GLY A 91 13.04 -17.48 10.64
N TYR A 92 12.13 -16.51 10.48
CA TYR A 92 11.05 -16.24 11.43
C TYR A 92 9.71 -16.73 10.91
N TYR A 93 9.18 -17.79 11.53
CA TYR A 93 7.87 -18.29 11.18
C TYR A 93 6.77 -17.35 11.65
N ILE A 94 6.04 -16.78 10.70
CA ILE A 94 4.79 -16.08 10.99
C ILE A 94 3.68 -17.12 10.95
N GLN A 95 3.06 -17.37 12.12
CA GLN A 95 1.79 -18.08 12.19
C GLN A 95 0.69 -17.16 11.65
N THR A 96 0.09 -17.54 10.52
CA THR A 96 -1.14 -16.88 10.08
C THR A 96 -2.26 -17.27 11.05
N ASN A 97 -2.74 -16.30 11.83
CA ASN A 97 -3.81 -16.51 12.82
C ASN A 97 -5.00 -17.27 12.22
N GLU A 98 -5.47 -18.31 12.91
CA GLU A 98 -6.53 -19.24 12.46
C GLU A 98 -7.82 -18.52 12.01
N LYS A 99 -8.09 -17.33 12.57
CA LYS A 99 -9.27 -16.50 12.24
C LYS A 99 -9.30 -15.95 10.81
N LYS A 100 -8.18 -15.97 10.07
CA LYS A 100 -8.12 -15.49 8.66
C LYS A 100 -8.26 -16.62 7.62
N GLY A 101 -8.58 -17.85 8.03
CA GLY A 101 -8.80 -18.97 7.11
C GLY A 101 -7.55 -19.52 6.40
N ILE A 102 -6.37 -18.93 6.64
CA ILE A 102 -5.09 -19.40 6.11
C ILE A 102 -4.42 -20.25 7.19
N LYS A 103 -4.46 -21.58 7.05
CA LYS A 103 -3.62 -22.50 7.83
C LYS A 103 -2.22 -22.51 7.21
N GLY A 104 -1.21 -21.94 7.86
CA GLY A 104 0.16 -22.04 7.38
C GLY A 104 1.20 -21.37 8.26
N LYS A 105 2.39 -21.96 8.33
CA LYS A 105 3.61 -21.26 8.70
C LYS A 105 4.19 -20.64 7.43
N ALA A 106 4.41 -19.33 7.42
CA ALA A 106 5.12 -18.64 6.34
C ALA A 106 6.48 -18.19 6.86
N LEU A 107 7.51 -18.29 6.02
CA LEU A 107 8.81 -17.64 6.24
C LEU A 107 8.91 -16.46 5.27
N GLY A 108 9.65 -15.44 5.68
CA GLY A 108 10.01 -14.34 4.79
C GLY A 108 11.14 -14.76 3.87
N TYR A 109 11.00 -14.49 2.57
CA TYR A 109 12.05 -14.70 1.57
C TYR A 109 12.29 -13.42 0.78
N ARG A 110 13.52 -13.23 0.34
CA ARG A 110 13.89 -12.21 -0.65
C ARG A 110 14.90 -12.77 -1.63
N ILE A 111 14.98 -12.17 -2.81
CA ILE A 111 16.11 -12.37 -3.71
C ILE A 111 17.37 -11.89 -2.98
N ALA A 112 18.45 -12.67 -3.06
CA ALA A 112 19.68 -12.30 -2.40
C ALA A 112 20.27 -11.06 -3.08
N PRO A 113 20.82 -10.11 -2.32
CA PRO A 113 21.23 -8.81 -2.87
C PRO A 113 22.22 -8.88 -4.04
N ALA A 114 23.14 -9.86 -4.02
CA ALA A 114 24.10 -10.09 -5.10
C ALA A 114 23.45 -10.41 -6.47
N TYR A 115 22.20 -10.86 -6.46
CA TYR A 115 21.42 -11.21 -7.66
C TYR A 115 20.23 -10.27 -7.88
N GLN A 116 20.12 -9.22 -7.06
CA GLN A 116 19.06 -8.26 -7.16
C GLN A 116 19.24 -7.41 -8.41
N SER A 117 18.25 -7.45 -9.30
CA SER A 117 18.31 -6.83 -10.62
C SER A 117 16.92 -6.53 -11.14
N LYS A 118 16.82 -5.82 -12.27
CA LYS A 118 15.55 -5.55 -12.93
C LYS A 118 14.84 -6.88 -13.25
N GLY A 119 13.56 -6.96 -12.93
CA GLY A 119 12.73 -8.10 -13.29
C GLY A 119 12.57 -8.23 -14.81
N VAL A 120 12.62 -9.46 -15.32
CA VAL A 120 12.37 -9.80 -16.72
C VAL A 120 11.35 -10.94 -16.82
N PHE A 121 10.41 -10.82 -17.77
CA PHE A 121 9.42 -11.87 -18.00
C PHE A 121 10.02 -13.00 -18.84
N ARG A 122 10.00 -14.21 -18.31
CA ARG A 122 10.26 -15.44 -19.05
C ARG A 122 8.97 -15.88 -19.75
N MET A 123 8.93 -15.69 -21.07
CA MET A 123 7.74 -15.94 -21.91
C MET A 123 7.71 -17.32 -22.56
N VAL A 124 8.82 -18.05 -22.53
CA VAL A 124 8.91 -19.41 -23.06
C VAL A 124 9.00 -20.36 -21.88
N LEU A 125 7.89 -21.00 -21.58
CA LEU A 125 7.77 -22.01 -20.53
C LEU A 125 7.60 -23.39 -21.16
N ASN A 126 8.05 -24.42 -20.46
CA ASN A 126 7.76 -25.81 -20.78
C ASN A 126 6.23 -26.01 -20.90
N GLU A 127 5.78 -26.63 -21.98
CA GLU A 127 4.36 -26.77 -22.31
C GLU A 127 3.52 -27.39 -21.19
N LYS A 128 4.07 -28.40 -20.49
CA LYS A 128 3.36 -29.06 -19.39
C LYS A 128 3.21 -28.13 -18.19
N PHE A 129 4.23 -27.34 -17.90
CA PHE A 129 4.20 -26.37 -16.80
C PHE A 129 3.27 -25.19 -17.14
N GLU A 130 3.33 -24.68 -18.37
CA GLU A 130 2.45 -23.63 -18.88
C GLU A 130 0.97 -24.06 -18.80
N ALA A 131 0.65 -25.28 -19.25
CA ALA A 131 -0.69 -25.84 -19.17
C ALA A 131 -1.18 -25.96 -17.71
N LYS A 132 -0.28 -26.31 -16.78
CA LYS A 132 -0.58 -26.37 -15.35
C LYS A 132 -0.88 -24.99 -14.76
N LEU A 133 -0.10 -23.96 -15.11
CA LEU A 133 -0.38 -22.57 -14.72
C LEU A 133 -1.74 -22.11 -15.23
N ARG A 134 -2.01 -22.31 -16.53
CA ARG A 134 -3.31 -21.96 -17.14
C ARG A 134 -4.48 -22.64 -16.44
N LYS A 135 -4.37 -23.95 -16.19
CA LYS A 135 -5.41 -24.70 -15.49
C LYS A 135 -5.68 -24.13 -14.10
N HIS A 136 -4.63 -23.85 -13.33
CA HIS A 136 -4.76 -23.27 -12.00
C HIS A 136 -5.45 -21.89 -12.05
N GLN A 137 -5.09 -21.03 -13.00
CA GLN A 137 -5.73 -19.72 -13.18
C GLN A 137 -7.20 -19.84 -13.60
N LEU A 138 -7.52 -20.80 -14.47
CA LEU A 138 -8.89 -21.08 -14.89
C LEU A 138 -9.74 -21.58 -13.71
N ASP A 139 -9.21 -22.50 -12.92
CA ASP A 139 -9.89 -23.05 -11.75
C ASP A 139 -10.14 -21.96 -10.69
N TYR A 140 -9.17 -21.06 -10.46
CA TYR A 140 -9.36 -19.88 -9.62
C TYR A 140 -10.48 -18.96 -10.17
N THR A 141 -10.45 -18.65 -11.46
CA THR A 141 -11.47 -17.80 -12.10
C THR A 141 -12.87 -18.40 -11.98
N LYS A 142 -13.00 -19.72 -12.16
CA LYS A 142 -14.27 -20.45 -12.04
C LYS A 142 -14.90 -20.32 -10.65
N GLN A 143 -14.09 -20.31 -9.60
CA GLN A 143 -14.56 -20.15 -8.21
C GLN A 143 -15.24 -18.80 -7.97
N HIS A 144 -14.91 -17.78 -8.77
CA HIS A 144 -15.39 -16.41 -8.60
C HIS A 144 -16.44 -15.98 -9.65
N LEU A 145 -16.81 -16.83 -10.62
CA LEU A 145 -17.73 -16.47 -11.71
C LEU A 145 -19.09 -15.94 -11.25
N LYS A 146 -19.61 -16.44 -10.12
CA LYS A 146 -20.90 -16.02 -9.56
C LYS A 146 -20.82 -14.74 -8.72
N ASN A 147 -19.61 -14.22 -8.47
CA ASN A 147 -19.43 -13.02 -7.68
C ASN A 147 -19.55 -11.79 -8.59
N ARG A 148 -20.56 -10.94 -8.34
CA ARG A 148 -20.78 -9.73 -9.15
C ARG A 148 -19.65 -8.70 -9.00
N TYR A 149 -19.02 -8.61 -7.83
CA TYR A 149 -17.82 -7.79 -7.64
C TYR A 149 -16.66 -8.28 -8.52
N TRP A 150 -16.52 -9.61 -8.70
CA TRP A 150 -15.55 -10.18 -9.64
C TRP A 150 -15.88 -9.82 -11.09
N ALA A 151 -17.17 -9.81 -11.46
CA ALA A 151 -17.60 -9.38 -12.79
C ALA A 151 -17.23 -7.91 -13.07
N ASN A 152 -17.41 -7.01 -12.09
CA ASN A 152 -16.98 -5.62 -12.21
C ASN A 152 -15.45 -5.50 -12.31
N LEU A 153 -14.70 -6.24 -11.49
CA LEU A 153 -13.24 -6.25 -11.53
C LEU A 153 -12.71 -6.68 -12.92
N LYS A 154 -13.39 -7.62 -13.58
CA LYS A 154 -13.04 -8.05 -14.94
C LYS A 154 -13.18 -6.96 -15.99
N LYS A 155 -13.91 -5.88 -15.72
CA LYS A 155 -14.05 -4.73 -16.61
C LYS A 155 -12.96 -3.67 -16.39
N LEU A 156 -12.11 -3.82 -15.37
CA LEU A 156 -10.98 -2.94 -15.16
C LEU A 156 -9.81 -3.35 -16.06
N THR A 157 -9.14 -2.42 -16.72
CA THR A 157 -7.87 -2.70 -17.42
C THR A 157 -6.87 -1.59 -17.16
N ILE A 158 -5.68 -1.69 -17.75
CA ILE A 158 -4.59 -0.72 -17.61
C ILE A 158 -3.94 -0.48 -18.96
N GLU A 159 -3.56 0.77 -19.24
CA GLU A 159 -2.73 1.13 -20.38
C GLU A 159 -1.30 0.64 -20.17
N GLU A 160 -1.07 -0.63 -20.47
CA GLU A 160 0.16 -1.36 -20.15
C GLU A 160 1.43 -0.64 -20.64
N ALA A 161 1.47 -0.19 -21.89
CA ALA A 161 2.65 0.45 -22.47
C ALA A 161 3.00 1.77 -21.75
N ALA A 162 1.99 2.60 -21.47
CA ALA A 162 2.19 3.88 -20.79
C ALA A 162 2.58 3.68 -19.31
N ALA A 163 1.94 2.72 -18.63
CA ALA A 163 2.26 2.35 -17.26
C ALA A 163 3.69 1.79 -17.13
N GLN A 164 4.11 0.95 -18.09
CA GLN A 164 5.45 0.38 -18.13
C GLN A 164 6.51 1.46 -18.36
N ALA A 165 6.30 2.36 -19.33
CA ALA A 165 7.19 3.48 -19.58
C ALA A 165 7.33 4.39 -18.35
N TYR A 166 6.23 4.63 -17.63
CA TYR A 166 6.23 5.42 -16.40
C TYR A 166 7.07 4.77 -15.29
N ILE A 167 6.94 3.47 -15.02
CA ILE A 167 7.73 2.82 -13.97
C ILE A 167 9.21 2.67 -14.35
N ASP A 168 9.51 2.52 -15.64
CA ASP A 168 10.90 2.47 -16.13
C ASP A 168 11.59 3.83 -15.94
N ALA A 169 10.94 4.93 -16.35
CA ALA A 169 11.46 6.28 -16.10
C ALA A 169 11.58 6.57 -14.58
N LYS A 170 10.60 6.12 -13.80
CA LYS A 170 10.61 6.27 -12.34
C LYS A 170 11.78 5.54 -11.68
N LEU A 171 12.13 4.35 -12.17
CA LEU A 171 13.31 3.61 -11.71
C LEU A 171 14.60 4.32 -12.11
N GLU A 172 14.72 4.74 -13.36
CA GLU A 172 15.89 5.47 -13.89
C GLU A 172 16.21 6.71 -13.06
N CYS A 173 15.24 7.62 -12.88
CA CYS A 173 15.41 8.82 -12.05
C CYS A 173 15.74 8.49 -10.58
N SER A 174 15.19 7.40 -10.04
CA SER A 174 15.50 6.97 -8.67
C SER A 174 16.94 6.45 -8.55
N LEU A 175 17.45 5.76 -9.58
CA LEU A 175 18.81 5.23 -9.62
C LEU A 175 19.84 6.35 -9.81
N GLU A 176 19.56 7.35 -10.65
CA GLU A 176 20.42 8.53 -10.81
C GLU A 176 20.61 9.28 -9.49
N LEU A 177 19.51 9.53 -8.76
CA LEU A 177 19.57 10.13 -7.43
C LEU A 177 20.31 9.24 -6.42
N LEU A 178 20.12 7.92 -6.48
CA LEU A 178 20.82 7.01 -5.59
C LEU A 178 22.33 7.02 -5.85
N GLU A 179 22.74 7.05 -7.12
CA GLU A 179 24.14 7.05 -7.53
C GLU A 179 24.85 8.33 -7.07
N SER A 180 24.16 9.48 -7.10
CA SER A 180 24.74 10.74 -6.58
C SER A 180 25.04 10.69 -5.08
N TRP A 181 24.41 9.78 -4.34
CA TRP A 181 24.59 9.58 -2.89
C TRP A 181 25.49 8.40 -2.54
N LYS A 182 25.98 7.65 -3.53
CA LYS A 182 26.75 6.42 -3.32
C LYS A 182 27.97 6.57 -2.41
N PRO A 183 28.83 7.61 -2.54
CA PRO A 183 30.00 7.75 -1.67
C PRO A 183 29.60 7.82 -0.19
N THR A 184 28.56 8.60 0.14
CA THR A 184 28.04 8.73 1.50
C THR A 184 27.35 7.46 1.98
N LEU A 185 26.46 6.89 1.17
CA LEU A 185 25.61 5.76 1.59
C LEU A 185 26.37 4.44 1.73
N THR A 186 27.52 4.30 1.08
CA THR A 186 28.39 3.12 1.24
C THR A 186 29.05 3.07 2.62
N GLU A 187 29.28 4.24 3.25
CA GLU A 187 29.84 4.35 4.60
C GLU A 187 28.76 4.18 5.69
N VAL A 188 27.49 4.38 5.35
CA VAL A 188 26.37 4.27 6.29
C VAL A 188 26.05 2.81 6.58
N THR A 189 26.55 2.33 7.71
CA THR A 189 26.40 0.94 8.19
C THR A 189 25.76 0.84 9.58
N THR A 190 25.55 1.96 10.28
CA THR A 190 24.99 2.01 11.65
C THR A 190 23.68 2.80 11.71
N VAL A 191 22.86 2.52 12.73
CA VAL A 191 21.54 3.16 12.90
C VAL A 191 21.69 4.67 13.06
N ASP A 192 22.69 5.10 13.82
CA ASP A 192 22.97 6.51 14.07
C ASP A 192 23.44 7.23 12.79
N ALA A 193 24.28 6.58 11.98
CA ALA A 193 24.69 7.11 10.69
C ALA A 193 23.52 7.23 9.69
N VAL A 194 22.56 6.31 9.74
CA VAL A 194 21.31 6.44 8.96
C VAL A 194 20.50 7.63 9.47
N ALA A 195 20.36 7.78 10.78
CA ALA A 195 19.57 8.85 11.38
C ALA A 195 20.12 10.25 11.05
N SER A 196 21.45 10.41 10.99
CA SER A 196 22.09 11.67 10.62
C SER A 196 22.03 11.96 9.11
N THR A 197 22.17 10.93 8.26
CA THR A 197 22.19 11.09 6.79
C THR A 197 20.79 11.28 6.19
N TYR A 198 19.78 10.64 6.79
CA TYR A 198 18.43 10.59 6.24
C TYR A 198 17.79 11.96 5.96
N PRO A 199 17.83 12.97 6.85
CA PRO A 199 17.17 14.24 6.60
C PRO A 199 17.62 14.90 5.28
N ALA A 200 18.92 14.92 5.02
CA ALA A 200 19.49 15.50 3.81
C ALA A 200 19.13 14.68 2.55
N LEU A 201 19.22 13.35 2.64
CA LEU A 201 18.80 12.44 1.57
C LEU A 201 17.32 12.64 1.22
N LYS A 202 16.44 12.68 2.24
CA LYS A 202 14.99 12.85 2.10
C LYS A 202 14.65 14.18 1.42
N THR A 203 15.32 15.25 1.79
CA THR A 203 15.13 16.58 1.17
C THR A 203 15.47 16.53 -0.31
N THR A 204 16.64 15.99 -0.65
CA THR A 204 17.09 15.84 -2.05
C THR A 204 16.12 14.99 -2.87
N TRP A 205 15.61 13.90 -2.29
CA TRP A 205 14.67 13.03 -2.98
C TRP A 205 13.30 13.65 -3.19
N LYS A 206 12.84 14.49 -2.25
CA LYS A 206 11.59 15.22 -2.36
C LYS A 206 11.66 16.34 -3.40
N SER A 207 12.83 16.91 -3.65
CA SER A 207 13.03 17.94 -4.68
C SER A 207 13.14 17.37 -6.09
N ALA A 208 13.06 16.05 -6.28
CA ALA A 208 13.07 15.44 -7.59
C ALA A 208 11.91 15.97 -8.45
N GLN A 209 12.23 16.54 -9.61
CA GLN A 209 11.24 17.05 -10.56
C GLN A 209 10.59 15.94 -11.39
N ALA A 210 11.26 14.79 -11.49
CA ALA A 210 10.76 13.60 -12.16
C ALA A 210 10.12 12.62 -11.16
N PRO A 211 9.25 11.71 -11.62
CA PRO A 211 8.72 10.64 -10.78
C PRO A 211 9.84 9.81 -10.18
N VAL A 212 9.82 9.63 -8.86
CA VAL A 212 10.78 8.78 -8.14
C VAL A 212 10.05 7.86 -7.19
N TYR A 213 10.66 6.72 -6.86
CA TYR A 213 10.16 5.84 -5.82
C TYR A 213 10.30 6.49 -4.44
N SER A 214 9.28 6.34 -3.60
CA SER A 214 9.27 6.93 -2.25
C SER A 214 10.38 6.36 -1.36
N LEU A 215 11.16 7.25 -0.75
CA LEU A 215 12.12 6.94 0.32
C LEU A 215 11.49 6.65 1.68
N THR A 216 10.17 6.40 1.81
CA THR A 216 9.56 5.93 3.08
C THR A 216 10.28 4.71 3.68
N MET A 217 11.10 4.04 2.87
CA MET A 217 12.02 3.00 3.26
C MET A 217 13.23 3.44 4.08
N VAL A 218 13.51 4.71 4.36
CA VAL A 218 14.63 5.07 5.26
C VAL A 218 14.28 4.94 6.74
N GLN A 219 13.02 5.13 7.13
CA GLN A 219 12.54 4.67 8.44
C GLN A 219 12.63 3.14 8.55
N GLN A 220 12.52 2.45 7.41
CA GLN A 220 12.83 1.04 7.31
C GLN A 220 14.34 0.79 7.33
N LEU A 221 15.20 1.63 6.74
CA LEU A 221 16.66 1.55 6.85
C LEU A 221 17.10 1.63 8.30
N GLN A 222 16.56 2.54 9.12
CA GLN A 222 16.90 2.58 10.56
C GLN A 222 16.59 1.24 11.24
N LYS A 223 15.39 0.68 11.01
CA LYS A 223 14.99 -0.63 11.55
C LYS A 223 15.74 -1.81 10.93
N ALA A 224 16.10 -1.69 9.66
CA ALA A 224 16.82 -2.69 8.89
C ALA A 224 18.26 -2.72 9.33
N VAL A 225 18.95 -1.58 9.40
CA VAL A 225 20.30 -1.45 9.95
C VAL A 225 20.31 -1.94 11.40
N GLN A 226 19.31 -1.61 12.23
CA GLN A 226 19.22 -2.14 13.60
C GLN A 226 19.12 -3.68 13.67
N ARG A 227 18.56 -4.33 12.63
CA ARG A 227 18.46 -5.80 12.53
C ARG A 227 19.56 -6.44 11.67
N LYS A 228 20.22 -5.68 10.78
CA LYS A 228 21.08 -6.15 9.67
C LYS A 228 22.56 -5.81 9.80
N VAL A 229 23.03 -5.26 10.92
CA VAL A 229 24.48 -5.18 11.20
C VAL A 229 25.16 -6.56 11.05
N ASN A 230 24.41 -7.67 11.12
CA ASN A 230 24.93 -9.02 10.95
C ASN A 230 25.11 -9.51 9.48
N GLU A 231 24.73 -8.74 8.44
CA GLU A 231 24.82 -9.20 7.04
C GLU A 231 25.75 -8.35 6.13
N GLY A 232 26.47 -7.36 6.67
CA GLY A 232 27.52 -6.65 5.93
C GLY A 232 27.07 -5.73 4.79
N MET A 233 25.76 -5.44 4.66
CA MET A 233 25.24 -4.51 3.64
C MET A 233 25.23 -3.06 4.13
N ASN A 234 25.70 -2.13 3.30
CA ASN A 234 25.58 -0.69 3.53
C ASN A 234 24.19 -0.15 3.08
N ALA A 235 23.91 1.12 3.38
CA ALA A 235 22.63 1.75 3.04
C ALA A 235 22.40 1.87 1.52
N TYR A 236 23.45 2.03 0.71
CA TYR A 236 23.34 2.11 -0.75
C TYR A 236 22.80 0.80 -1.33
N ASP A 237 23.41 -0.34 -0.98
CA ASP A 237 23.01 -1.65 -1.51
C ASP A 237 21.57 -2.01 -1.10
N LEU A 238 21.19 -1.65 0.12
CA LEU A 238 19.84 -1.87 0.61
C LEU A 238 18.79 -1.02 -0.15
N LEU A 239 19.10 0.24 -0.42
CA LEU A 239 18.23 1.11 -1.23
C LEU A 239 18.15 0.64 -2.68
N LEU A 240 19.29 0.32 -3.29
CA LEU A 240 19.36 -0.21 -4.65
C LEU A 240 18.49 -1.47 -4.80
N SER A 241 18.63 -2.39 -3.83
CA SER A 241 17.85 -3.62 -3.82
C SER A 241 16.36 -3.36 -3.78
N ASN A 242 15.94 -2.43 -2.91
CA ASN A 242 14.54 -2.06 -2.74
C ASN A 242 13.95 -1.38 -3.98
N LEU A 243 14.71 -0.54 -4.68
CA LEU A 243 14.26 0.11 -5.92
C LEU A 243 13.96 -0.93 -7.00
N HIS A 244 14.86 -1.88 -7.22
CA HIS A 244 14.63 -2.99 -8.16
C HIS A 244 13.43 -3.86 -7.78
N ASP A 245 13.26 -4.14 -6.48
CA ASP A 245 12.14 -4.91 -5.98
C ASP A 245 10.79 -4.22 -6.19
N GLN A 246 10.72 -2.91 -5.91
CA GLN A 246 9.50 -2.14 -6.07
C GLN A 246 9.12 -2.02 -7.55
N HIS A 247 10.11 -1.75 -8.41
CA HIS A 247 9.91 -1.75 -9.87
C HIS A 247 9.39 -3.10 -10.36
N SER A 248 10.00 -4.22 -9.94
CA SER A 248 9.57 -5.56 -10.33
C SER A 248 8.15 -5.88 -9.83
N SER A 249 7.81 -5.42 -8.63
CA SER A 249 6.46 -5.59 -8.05
C SER A 249 5.41 -4.80 -8.83
N ASP A 250 5.72 -3.56 -9.20
CA ASP A 250 4.86 -2.70 -10.02
C ASP A 250 4.67 -3.29 -11.43
N GLN A 251 5.76 -3.75 -12.07
CA GLN A 251 5.72 -4.43 -13.37
C GLN A 251 4.81 -5.66 -13.33
N LYS A 252 4.91 -6.48 -12.28
CA LYS A 252 4.01 -7.63 -12.08
C LYS A 252 2.56 -7.18 -11.86
N ALA A 253 2.31 -6.13 -11.09
CA ALA A 253 0.97 -5.62 -10.83
C ALA A 253 0.29 -5.11 -12.12
N ILE A 254 1.00 -4.32 -12.93
CA ILE A 254 0.57 -3.87 -14.27
C ILE A 254 0.19 -5.08 -15.11
N ARG A 255 1.12 -6.03 -15.25
CA ARG A 255 0.93 -7.20 -16.11
C ARG A 255 -0.27 -8.03 -15.69
N LYS A 256 -0.48 -8.25 -14.39
CA LYS A 256 -1.65 -8.99 -13.89
C LYS A 256 -2.97 -8.33 -14.26
N ILE A 257 -3.06 -7.00 -14.26
CA ILE A 257 -4.27 -6.27 -14.69
C ILE A 257 -4.41 -6.36 -16.22
N ALA A 258 -3.34 -6.08 -16.97
CA ALA A 258 -3.33 -6.10 -18.43
C ALA A 258 -3.74 -7.48 -18.99
N THR A 259 -3.27 -8.56 -18.38
CA THR A 259 -3.60 -9.93 -18.79
C THR A 259 -4.84 -10.50 -18.08
N GLN A 260 -5.62 -9.68 -17.38
CA GLN A 260 -6.82 -10.08 -16.62
C GLN A 260 -6.60 -11.22 -15.59
N LYS A 261 -5.39 -11.34 -15.05
CA LYS A 261 -5.06 -12.29 -13.97
C LYS A 261 -5.39 -11.65 -12.61
N TYR A 262 -6.68 -11.49 -12.35
CA TYR A 262 -7.15 -10.84 -11.14
C TYR A 262 -7.01 -11.72 -9.89
N PHE A 263 -6.93 -11.04 -8.76
CA PHE A 263 -6.96 -11.53 -7.40
C PHE A 263 -8.17 -10.90 -6.71
N PHE A 264 -8.90 -11.71 -5.97
CA PHE A 264 -9.99 -11.29 -5.10
C PHE A 264 -9.88 -12.05 -3.78
N HIS A 265 -9.85 -11.31 -2.67
CA HIS A 265 -9.89 -11.88 -1.34
C HIS A 265 -10.77 -11.04 -0.42
N GLN A 266 -11.70 -11.72 0.24
CA GLN A 266 -12.54 -11.15 1.27
C GLN A 266 -12.71 -12.20 2.37
N PRO A 267 -12.05 -12.03 3.54
CA PRO A 267 -12.13 -13.00 4.63
C PRO A 267 -13.56 -13.32 5.09
N ASP A 268 -14.45 -12.32 5.17
CA ASP A 268 -15.85 -12.47 5.53
C ASP A 268 -16.67 -11.31 4.95
N LYS A 269 -18.01 -11.40 4.93
CA LYS A 269 -18.87 -10.40 4.26
C LYS A 269 -18.75 -8.97 4.81
N LEU A 270 -18.25 -8.80 6.03
CA LEU A 270 -18.04 -7.51 6.69
C LEU A 270 -16.55 -7.13 6.75
N SER A 271 -15.67 -7.88 6.08
CA SER A 271 -14.29 -7.45 5.89
C SER A 271 -14.14 -6.68 4.57
N ARG A 272 -13.09 -5.85 4.53
CA ARG A 272 -12.65 -5.18 3.31
C ARG A 272 -12.35 -6.20 2.21
N VAL A 273 -12.63 -5.80 0.99
CA VAL A 273 -12.27 -6.54 -0.22
C VAL A 273 -10.86 -6.12 -0.65
N TYR A 274 -10.02 -7.11 -0.95
CA TYR A 274 -8.67 -6.92 -1.48
C TYR A 274 -8.61 -7.43 -2.91
N THR A 275 -8.13 -6.59 -3.82
CA THR A 275 -7.99 -6.90 -5.26
C THR A 275 -6.69 -6.36 -5.84
N ASN A 276 -6.46 -6.57 -7.14
CA ASN A 276 -5.38 -5.88 -7.85
C ASN A 276 -5.51 -4.36 -7.73
N LEU A 277 -6.73 -3.81 -7.77
CA LEU A 277 -6.95 -2.37 -7.65
C LEU A 277 -6.56 -1.83 -6.27
N SER A 278 -7.02 -2.47 -5.19
CA SER A 278 -6.72 -2.01 -3.83
C SER A 278 -5.24 -2.13 -3.47
N ASN A 279 -4.50 -3.01 -4.16
CA ASN A 279 -3.07 -3.22 -3.97
C ASN A 279 -2.21 -2.49 -5.01
N LEU A 280 -2.82 -1.81 -5.99
CA LEU A 280 -2.09 -1.04 -6.99
C LEU A 280 -1.57 0.26 -6.36
N SER A 281 -0.32 0.60 -6.67
CA SER A 281 0.27 1.87 -6.25
C SER A 281 -0.57 3.05 -6.74
N THR A 282 -0.66 4.11 -5.95
CA THR A 282 -1.56 5.23 -6.22
C THR A 282 -1.29 5.89 -7.57
N ASP A 283 -0.03 6.07 -7.93
CA ASP A 283 0.38 6.68 -9.19
C ASP A 283 0.05 5.81 -10.42
N LEU A 284 0.08 4.48 -10.28
CA LEU A 284 -0.31 3.57 -11.34
C LEU A 284 -1.82 3.55 -11.61
N ARG A 285 -2.65 4.06 -10.68
CA ARG A 285 -4.10 4.13 -10.87
C ARG A 285 -4.50 5.05 -12.02
N ASN A 286 -3.67 6.05 -12.33
CA ASN A 286 -3.90 6.94 -13.47
C ASN A 286 -3.92 6.17 -14.81
N PHE A 287 -3.22 5.04 -14.92
CA PHE A 287 -3.22 4.25 -16.16
C PHE A 287 -4.42 3.31 -16.27
N LEU A 288 -5.32 3.26 -15.26
CA LEU A 288 -6.47 2.38 -15.27
C LEU A 288 -7.57 2.88 -16.22
N ARG A 289 -8.23 1.93 -16.88
CA ARG A 289 -9.36 2.18 -17.80
C ARG A 289 -10.48 1.20 -17.56
N HIS A 290 -11.65 1.54 -18.07
CA HIS A 290 -12.74 0.58 -18.21
C HIS A 290 -12.65 -0.12 -19.58
N GLN A 291 -12.83 -1.44 -19.63
CA GLN A 291 -12.68 -2.23 -20.86
C GLN A 291 -13.75 -1.94 -21.90
N ASP A 292 -14.97 -1.64 -21.45
CA ASP A 292 -16.05 -1.32 -22.39
C ASP A 292 -16.05 0.17 -22.78
N ASP A 293 -15.25 0.99 -22.12
CA ASP A 293 -15.22 2.45 -22.31
C ASP A 293 -13.81 2.98 -22.06
N HIS A 294 -12.91 2.73 -23.01
CA HIS A 294 -11.50 3.09 -22.90
C HIS A 294 -11.25 4.61 -22.87
N GLY A 295 -12.20 5.43 -23.34
CA GLY A 295 -12.10 6.88 -23.34
C GLY A 295 -12.64 7.55 -22.08
N ALA A 296 -13.46 6.84 -21.28
CA ALA A 296 -13.98 7.39 -20.04
C ALA A 296 -12.92 7.43 -18.94
N ALA A 297 -12.76 8.60 -18.34
CA ALA A 297 -12.00 8.74 -17.11
C ALA A 297 -12.66 7.96 -15.96
N LEU A 298 -11.84 7.37 -15.11
CA LEU A 298 -12.28 6.81 -13.84
C LEU A 298 -12.16 7.89 -12.76
N VAL A 299 -13.13 7.92 -11.84
CA VAL A 299 -13.13 8.86 -10.71
C VAL A 299 -13.17 8.06 -9.43
N ASN A 300 -12.21 8.30 -8.55
CA ASN A 300 -12.17 7.76 -7.20
C ASN A 300 -12.78 8.76 -6.23
N LEU A 301 -13.86 8.36 -5.57
CA LEU A 301 -14.55 9.11 -4.54
C LEU A 301 -13.97 8.71 -3.19
N ASP A 302 -13.10 9.55 -2.63
CA ASP A 302 -12.37 9.31 -1.38
C ASP A 302 -13.01 10.07 -0.20
N ILE A 303 -13.25 9.39 0.91
CA ILE A 303 -13.82 10.01 2.10
C ILE A 303 -12.71 10.75 2.85
N ARG A 304 -12.76 12.08 2.89
CA ARG A 304 -11.77 12.86 3.65
C ARG A 304 -11.88 12.54 5.13
N ASN A 305 -10.72 12.37 5.77
CA ASN A 305 -10.65 11.99 7.18
C ASN A 305 -11.47 10.73 7.48
N SER A 306 -11.53 9.78 6.55
CA SER A 306 -12.32 8.56 6.68
C SER A 306 -12.11 7.84 8.01
N GLN A 307 -10.87 7.53 8.39
CA GLN A 307 -10.60 6.79 9.62
C GLN A 307 -11.13 7.51 10.88
N PRO A 308 -10.78 8.76 11.20
CA PRO A 308 -11.35 9.42 12.37
C PRO A 308 -12.87 9.66 12.22
N TYR A 309 -13.39 9.89 11.00
CA TYR A 309 -14.83 9.99 10.79
C TYR A 309 -15.58 8.67 11.05
N LEU A 310 -15.00 7.52 10.70
CA LEU A 310 -15.59 6.20 10.95
C LEU A 310 -15.72 5.89 12.45
N LEU A 311 -14.96 6.57 13.32
CA LEU A 311 -15.16 6.47 14.76
C LEU A 311 -16.53 7.05 15.17
N SER A 312 -17.04 8.05 14.45
CA SER A 312 -18.36 8.65 14.66
C SER A 312 -19.47 7.60 14.60
N LEU A 313 -19.34 6.55 13.77
CA LEU A 313 -20.29 5.45 13.74
C LEU A 313 -20.38 4.71 15.10
N LEU A 314 -19.22 4.48 15.73
CA LEU A 314 -19.16 3.83 17.04
C LEU A 314 -19.65 4.76 18.16
N LEU A 315 -19.40 6.07 18.04
CA LEU A 315 -19.90 7.08 18.97
C LEU A 315 -21.43 7.16 18.93
N ILE A 316 -22.02 7.22 17.73
CA ILE A 316 -23.47 7.25 17.54
C ILE A 316 -24.13 5.98 18.07
N ASP A 317 -23.52 4.81 17.87
CA ASP A 317 -24.02 3.58 18.50
C ASP A 317 -23.96 3.63 20.02
N HIS A 318 -22.85 4.12 20.58
CA HIS A 318 -22.64 4.17 22.02
C HIS A 318 -23.65 5.06 22.74
N TYR A 319 -23.97 6.21 22.14
CA TYR A 319 -24.92 7.19 22.66
C TYR A 319 -26.32 7.05 22.05
N ARG A 320 -26.65 5.92 21.42
CA ARG A 320 -27.97 5.71 20.80
C ARG A 320 -29.09 5.92 21.82
N GLY A 321 -30.02 6.83 21.50
CA GLY A 321 -31.13 7.19 22.40
C GLY A 321 -30.74 8.12 23.56
N GLN A 322 -29.52 8.66 23.55
CA GLN A 322 -29.01 9.60 24.55
C GLN A 322 -28.58 10.91 23.88
N VAL A 323 -28.48 11.98 24.67
CA VAL A 323 -27.93 13.25 24.21
C VAL A 323 -26.41 13.10 24.05
N LEU A 324 -25.88 13.48 22.90
CA LEU A 324 -24.44 13.44 22.65
C LEU A 324 -23.72 14.48 23.52
N PRO A 325 -22.63 14.11 24.22
CA PRO A 325 -21.77 15.08 24.88
C PRO A 325 -21.19 16.11 23.90
N GLU A 326 -20.91 17.31 24.38
CA GLU A 326 -20.43 18.42 23.54
C GLU A 326 -19.12 18.09 22.80
N ASP A 327 -18.17 17.45 23.47
CA ASP A 327 -16.90 17.03 22.86
C ASP A 327 -17.10 15.96 21.77
N VAL A 328 -18.10 15.08 21.92
CA VAL A 328 -18.48 14.09 20.91
C VAL A 328 -19.10 14.78 19.69
N GLN A 329 -20.00 15.74 19.90
CA GLN A 329 -20.59 16.53 18.81
C GLN A 329 -19.51 17.30 18.04
N GLN A 330 -18.60 17.96 18.76
CA GLN A 330 -17.47 18.68 18.18
C GLN A 330 -16.57 17.75 17.36
N TYR A 331 -16.24 16.57 17.90
CA TYR A 331 -15.45 15.57 17.19
C TYR A 331 -16.11 15.10 15.89
N ILE A 332 -17.39 14.76 15.93
CA ILE A 332 -18.17 14.34 14.75
C ILE A 332 -18.16 15.45 13.70
N HIS A 333 -18.41 16.70 14.10
CA HIS A 333 -18.39 17.85 13.19
C HIS A 333 -17.01 18.06 12.53
N LEU A 334 -15.94 18.06 13.33
CA LEU A 334 -14.57 18.25 12.83
C LEU A 334 -14.14 17.14 11.86
N THR A 335 -14.50 15.90 12.15
CA THR A 335 -14.14 14.77 11.30
C THR A 335 -14.96 14.75 10.01
N ALA A 336 -16.27 14.99 10.08
CA ALA A 336 -17.17 15.06 8.93
C ALA A 336 -16.77 16.17 7.94
N THR A 337 -16.41 17.35 8.45
CA THR A 337 -16.03 18.51 7.62
C THR A 337 -14.59 18.46 7.10
N GLY A 338 -13.81 17.46 7.47
CA GLY A 338 -12.41 17.33 7.04
C GLY A 338 -11.41 18.19 7.83
N LYS A 339 -11.85 18.92 8.86
CA LYS A 339 -11.06 19.90 9.63
C LYS A 339 -10.35 19.35 10.87
N PHE A 340 -10.60 18.10 11.23
CA PHE A 340 -10.06 17.50 12.47
C PHE A 340 -8.55 17.68 12.64
N TYR A 341 -7.75 17.37 11.62
CA TYR A 341 -6.29 17.49 11.75
C TYR A 341 -5.81 18.92 11.80
N ASP A 342 -6.48 19.82 11.10
CA ASP A 342 -6.11 21.24 11.07
C ASP A 342 -6.33 21.81 12.49
N PHE A 343 -7.49 21.51 13.09
CA PHE A 343 -7.78 21.81 14.50
C PHE A 343 -6.75 21.23 15.48
N VAL A 344 -6.32 19.97 15.30
CA VAL A 344 -5.32 19.34 16.18
C VAL A 344 -3.96 19.99 16.02
N MET A 345 -3.52 20.24 14.78
CA MET A 345 -2.22 20.84 14.48
C MET A 345 -2.12 22.26 15.03
N ASP A 346 -3.17 23.07 14.84
CA ASP A 346 -3.26 24.41 15.41
C ASP A 346 -3.20 24.38 16.94
N SER A 347 -3.91 23.42 17.57
CA SER A 347 -3.93 23.29 19.02
C SER A 347 -2.61 22.80 19.64
N LEU A 348 -1.76 22.14 18.85
CA LEU A 348 -0.46 21.63 19.27
C LEU A 348 0.71 22.47 18.73
N GLU A 349 0.41 23.58 18.04
CA GLU A 349 1.40 24.46 17.40
C GLU A 349 2.34 23.69 16.44
N VAL A 350 1.80 22.67 15.78
CA VAL A 350 2.57 21.81 14.86
C VAL A 350 2.62 22.47 13.48
N THR A 351 3.80 22.95 13.11
CA THR A 351 4.09 23.51 11.78
C THR A 351 4.58 22.46 10.76
N GLU A 352 4.65 21.19 11.19
CA GLU A 352 5.15 20.10 10.36
C GLU A 352 4.21 19.71 9.21
N ASN A 353 4.71 18.85 8.32
CA ASN A 353 3.94 18.31 7.22
C ASN A 353 2.69 17.55 7.71
N ARG A 354 1.50 18.04 7.34
CA ARG A 354 0.19 17.46 7.67
C ARG A 354 0.13 15.94 7.47
N LYS A 355 0.62 15.41 6.34
CA LYS A 355 0.55 13.97 6.04
C LYS A 355 1.38 13.13 7.03
N ALA A 356 2.57 13.61 7.40
CA ALA A 356 3.41 12.93 8.41
C ALA A 356 2.73 12.98 9.79
N PHE A 357 2.21 14.14 10.17
CA PHE A 357 1.48 14.32 11.42
C PHE A 357 0.27 13.37 11.55
N LYS A 358 -0.54 13.24 10.48
CA LYS A 358 -1.68 12.29 10.46
C LYS A 358 -1.24 10.87 10.84
N VAL A 359 -0.14 10.39 10.28
CA VAL A 359 0.37 9.03 10.53
C VAL A 359 0.84 8.89 11.98
N GLN A 360 1.61 9.86 12.48
CA GLN A 360 2.09 9.88 13.86
C GLN A 360 0.93 9.91 14.86
N PHE A 361 0.00 10.85 14.68
CA PHE A 361 -1.17 10.99 15.56
C PHE A 361 -1.95 9.67 15.65
N PHE A 362 -2.21 9.01 14.52
CA PHE A 362 -2.90 7.73 14.50
C PHE A 362 -2.13 6.62 15.22
N ALA A 363 -0.81 6.58 15.03
CA ALA A 363 0.06 5.65 15.74
C ALA A 363 0.12 5.92 17.25
N SER A 364 -0.06 7.17 17.69
CA SER A 364 0.00 7.57 19.11
C SER A 364 -1.34 7.49 19.85
N VAL A 365 -2.47 7.52 19.12
CA VAL A 365 -3.81 7.58 19.72
C VAL A 365 -4.64 6.33 19.43
N PHE A 366 -4.82 5.98 18.15
CA PHE A 366 -5.79 4.95 17.74
C PHE A 366 -5.17 3.55 17.61
N PHE A 367 -3.95 3.45 17.10
CA PHE A 367 -3.31 2.17 16.74
C PHE A 367 -2.18 1.75 17.68
N CYS A 368 -2.31 2.11 18.96
CA CYS A 368 -1.38 1.72 20.02
C CYS A 368 -2.12 1.25 21.28
N THR A 369 -1.36 0.72 22.24
CA THR A 369 -1.89 0.40 23.56
C THR A 369 -2.32 1.65 24.32
N ASN A 370 -3.26 1.49 25.26
CA ASN A 370 -3.69 2.59 26.14
C ASN A 370 -2.51 3.17 26.93
N HIS A 371 -1.64 2.31 27.46
CA HIS A 371 -0.44 2.72 28.20
C HIS A 371 0.50 3.59 27.34
N TYR A 372 0.73 3.25 26.07
CA TYR A 372 1.56 4.06 25.19
C TYR A 372 0.93 5.44 24.95
N SER A 373 -0.36 5.46 24.58
CA SER A 373 -1.11 6.70 24.35
C SER A 373 -1.18 7.62 25.59
N ALA A 374 -1.13 7.06 26.80
CA ALA A 374 -1.08 7.84 28.04
C ALA A 374 0.20 8.65 28.21
N ARG A 375 1.27 8.25 27.52
CA ARG A 375 2.60 8.84 27.64
C ARG A 375 2.92 9.84 26.53
N THR A 376 2.33 9.67 25.36
CA THR A 376 2.47 10.58 24.21
C THR A 376 1.78 11.91 24.43
N GLU A 377 2.32 12.99 23.86
CA GLU A 377 1.71 14.33 23.91
C GLU A 377 0.35 14.34 23.21
N GLU A 378 0.24 13.69 22.05
CA GLU A 378 -1.00 13.63 21.27
C GLU A 378 -2.11 12.90 22.03
N GLY A 379 -1.78 11.80 22.71
CA GLY A 379 -2.75 11.06 23.51
C GLY A 379 -3.19 11.79 24.77
N LYS A 380 -2.30 12.57 25.42
CA LYS A 380 -2.67 13.43 26.56
C LYS A 380 -3.60 14.55 26.10
N TRP A 381 -3.26 15.22 25.00
CA TRP A 381 -4.09 16.24 24.39
C TRP A 381 -5.46 15.68 23.99
N PHE A 382 -5.50 14.53 23.33
CA PHE A 382 -6.76 13.92 22.88
C PHE A 382 -7.71 13.59 24.04
N ARG A 383 -7.19 13.07 25.16
CA ARG A 383 -7.99 12.84 26.37
C ARG A 383 -8.53 14.13 26.99
N LYS A 384 -7.72 15.20 26.98
CA LYS A 384 -8.13 16.48 27.53
C LYS A 384 -9.21 17.13 26.67
N GLN A 385 -9.04 17.10 25.35
CA GLN A 385 -9.91 17.78 24.41
C GLN A 385 -11.20 17.00 24.10
N PHE A 386 -11.12 15.67 24.02
CA PHE A 386 -12.24 14.80 23.70
C PHE A 386 -12.38 13.66 24.73
N PRO A 387 -12.67 13.98 26.02
CA PRO A 387 -12.68 12.99 27.09
C PRO A 387 -13.65 11.82 26.87
N ASN A 388 -14.85 12.07 26.34
CA ASN A 388 -15.84 11.03 26.07
C ASN A 388 -15.45 10.17 24.87
N VAL A 389 -14.89 10.79 23.82
CA VAL A 389 -14.36 10.07 22.66
C VAL A 389 -13.17 9.19 23.06
N ALA A 390 -12.25 9.73 23.86
CA ALA A 390 -11.10 9.01 24.36
C ALA A 390 -11.51 7.82 25.23
N ALA A 391 -12.51 7.97 26.10
CA ALA A 391 -13.03 6.87 26.91
C ALA A 391 -13.56 5.72 26.03
N LEU A 392 -14.30 6.01 24.96
CA LEU A 392 -14.78 5.00 24.02
C LEU A 392 -13.61 4.32 23.28
N VAL A 393 -12.65 5.09 22.82
CA VAL A 393 -11.43 4.61 22.15
C VAL A 393 -10.66 3.65 23.06
N GLU A 394 -10.42 4.04 24.31
CA GLU A 394 -9.68 3.24 25.28
C GLU A 394 -10.40 1.95 25.64
N ARG A 395 -11.73 2.02 25.84
CA ARG A 395 -12.57 0.85 26.09
C ARG A 395 -12.49 -0.15 24.94
N ASN A 396 -12.59 0.30 23.69
CA ASN A 396 -12.52 -0.57 22.52
C ASN A 396 -11.12 -1.15 22.28
N LYS A 397 -10.07 -0.58 22.86
CA LYS A 397 -8.69 -1.11 22.80
C LYS A 397 -8.34 -2.05 23.97
N GLN A 398 -9.22 -2.25 24.95
CA GLN A 398 -8.96 -3.14 26.08
C GLN A 398 -8.73 -4.59 25.63
N GLY A 399 -7.78 -5.27 26.26
CA GLY A 399 -7.34 -6.62 25.93
C GLY A 399 -6.51 -6.72 24.66
N ASN A 400 -6.92 -6.07 23.57
CA ASN A 400 -6.16 -5.99 22.33
C ASN A 400 -6.36 -4.64 21.62
N HIS A 401 -5.29 -3.86 21.49
CA HIS A 401 -5.27 -2.57 20.81
C HIS A 401 -5.80 -2.57 19.36
N ALA A 402 -5.75 -3.72 18.67
CA ALA A 402 -6.23 -3.84 17.29
C ALA A 402 -7.75 -3.88 17.18
N ASN A 403 -8.46 -4.12 18.29
CA ASN A 403 -9.92 -4.29 18.30
C ASN A 403 -10.65 -3.05 17.77
N LEU A 404 -10.24 -1.84 18.19
CA LEU A 404 -10.82 -0.58 17.70
C LEU A 404 -10.71 -0.48 16.18
N ALA A 405 -9.51 -0.69 15.64
CA ALA A 405 -9.27 -0.64 14.20
C ALA A 405 -10.11 -1.68 13.44
N ILE A 406 -10.21 -2.90 13.97
CA ILE A 406 -11.03 -3.96 13.37
C ILE A 406 -12.52 -3.56 13.36
N LEU A 407 -13.04 -3.01 14.45
CA LEU A 407 -14.44 -2.58 14.55
C LEU A 407 -14.76 -1.48 13.53
N MET A 408 -13.91 -0.45 13.45
CA MET A 408 -14.07 0.65 12.50
C MET A 408 -14.04 0.14 11.05
N GLN A 409 -13.07 -0.72 10.70
CA GLN A 409 -12.97 -1.31 9.37
C GLN A 409 -14.15 -2.20 9.00
N ARG A 410 -14.76 -2.89 9.97
CA ARG A 410 -15.95 -3.71 9.73
C ARG A 410 -17.20 -2.86 9.48
N ARG A 411 -17.36 -1.77 10.21
CA ARG A 411 -18.44 -0.80 9.98
C ARG A 411 -18.31 -0.14 8.61
N GLU A 412 -17.09 0.31 8.27
CA GLU A 412 -16.74 0.83 6.94
C GLU A 412 -17.12 -0.15 5.84
N ALA A 413 -16.63 -1.40 5.89
CA ALA A 413 -16.92 -2.40 4.88
C ALA A 413 -18.42 -2.73 4.79
N GLY A 414 -19.15 -2.70 5.91
CA GLY A 414 -20.60 -2.82 5.94
C GLY A 414 -21.27 -1.75 5.09
N ILE A 415 -20.97 -0.47 5.33
CA ILE A 415 -21.58 0.64 4.60
C ILE A 415 -21.14 0.64 3.13
N ILE A 416 -19.85 0.58 2.86
CA ILE A 416 -19.29 0.65 1.49
C ILE A 416 -19.78 -0.51 0.62
N LEU A 417 -19.73 -1.76 1.13
CA LEU A 417 -20.04 -2.92 0.31
C LEU A 417 -21.51 -3.35 0.39
N GLN A 418 -22.10 -3.32 1.59
CA GLN A 418 -23.44 -3.88 1.81
C GLN A 418 -24.57 -2.87 1.63
N THR A 419 -24.27 -1.57 1.73
CA THR A 419 -25.23 -0.48 1.49
C THR A 419 -24.95 0.17 0.13
N ILE A 420 -23.83 0.91 0.02
CA ILE A 420 -23.53 1.70 -1.18
C ILE A 420 -23.30 0.79 -2.39
N GLY A 421 -22.43 -0.22 -2.27
CA GLY A 421 -22.12 -1.13 -3.36
C GLY A 421 -23.35 -1.87 -3.91
N LYS A 422 -24.28 -2.29 -3.03
CA LYS A 422 -25.53 -2.93 -3.48
C LYS A 422 -26.44 -1.97 -4.23
N GLU A 423 -26.55 -0.73 -3.77
CA GLU A 423 -27.37 0.28 -4.45
C GLU A 423 -26.77 0.69 -5.79
N LEU A 424 -25.45 0.87 -5.90
CA LEU A 424 -24.77 1.08 -7.19
C LEU A 424 -25.05 -0.08 -8.15
N GLN A 425 -24.95 -1.31 -7.64
CA GLN A 425 -25.25 -2.50 -8.43
C GLN A 425 -26.72 -2.55 -8.89
N ARG A 426 -27.67 -2.13 -8.06
CA ARG A 426 -29.11 -2.07 -8.40
C ARG A 426 -29.38 -1.03 -9.48
N ARG A 427 -28.61 0.08 -9.48
CA ARG A 427 -28.67 1.16 -10.48
C ARG A 427 -27.87 0.84 -11.76
N ASP A 428 -27.28 -0.36 -11.85
CA ASP A 428 -26.40 -0.78 -12.95
C ASP A 428 -25.19 0.15 -13.17
N ILE A 429 -24.72 0.78 -12.08
CA ILE A 429 -23.51 1.60 -12.09
C ILE A 429 -22.31 0.68 -11.83
N TRP A 430 -21.35 0.70 -12.75
CA TRP A 430 -20.08 0.01 -12.53
C TRP A 430 -19.33 0.68 -11.39
N TYR A 431 -18.81 -0.13 -10.47
CA TYR A 431 -17.98 0.36 -9.40
C TYR A 431 -16.94 -0.68 -8.97
N GLN A 432 -15.84 -0.18 -8.41
CA GLN A 432 -14.87 -0.93 -7.63
C GLN A 432 -14.55 -0.17 -6.34
N THR A 433 -13.95 -0.82 -5.35
CA THR A 433 -13.66 -0.19 -4.06
C THR A 433 -12.17 -0.26 -3.74
N ILE A 434 -11.63 0.83 -3.21
CA ILE A 434 -10.33 0.88 -2.56
C ILE A 434 -10.60 1.21 -1.09
N HIS A 435 -10.97 0.17 -0.34
CA HIS A 435 -11.39 0.26 1.06
C HIS A 435 -12.58 1.21 1.26
N ASP A 436 -12.32 2.39 1.81
CA ASP A 436 -13.23 3.49 2.13
C ASP A 436 -13.54 4.41 0.94
N SER A 437 -12.93 4.15 -0.22
CA SER A 437 -13.18 4.89 -1.45
C SER A 437 -13.81 4.03 -2.53
N ILE A 438 -14.55 4.68 -3.44
CA ILE A 438 -15.29 4.04 -4.52
C ILE A 438 -14.84 4.61 -5.86
N VAL A 439 -14.40 3.73 -6.75
CA VAL A 439 -14.03 4.07 -8.13
C VAL A 439 -15.22 3.79 -9.05
N VAL A 440 -15.60 4.78 -9.85
CA VAL A 440 -16.68 4.71 -10.86
C VAL A 440 -16.24 5.36 -12.17
N LEU A 441 -17.06 5.24 -13.22
CA LEU A 441 -16.90 6.04 -14.43
C LEU A 441 -17.24 7.51 -14.14
N ALA A 442 -16.56 8.45 -14.80
CA ALA A 442 -16.78 9.88 -14.57
C ALA A 442 -18.24 10.32 -14.73
N LYS A 443 -18.98 9.75 -15.69
CA LYS A 443 -20.40 10.02 -15.90
C LYS A 443 -21.30 9.65 -14.72
N ASP A 444 -20.86 8.73 -13.86
CA ASP A 444 -21.60 8.21 -12.72
C ASP A 444 -21.11 8.79 -11.37
N ALA A 445 -20.05 9.62 -11.40
CA ALA A 445 -19.38 10.15 -10.20
C ALA A 445 -20.34 10.92 -9.28
N GLN A 446 -21.17 11.81 -9.84
CA GLN A 446 -22.12 12.60 -9.07
C GLN A 446 -23.15 11.72 -8.36
N GLN A 447 -23.75 10.76 -9.07
CA GLN A 447 -24.76 9.85 -8.49
C GLN A 447 -24.16 8.96 -7.40
N ALA A 448 -22.93 8.47 -7.59
CA ALA A 448 -22.24 7.67 -6.60
C ALA A 448 -21.86 8.51 -5.37
N LYS A 449 -21.44 9.76 -5.56
CA LYS A 449 -21.13 10.70 -4.46
C LYS A 449 -22.35 11.00 -3.61
N GLU A 450 -23.50 11.30 -4.23
CA GLU A 450 -24.76 11.53 -3.51
C GLU A 450 -25.15 10.31 -2.67
N LEU A 451 -25.01 9.10 -3.21
CA LEU A 451 -25.27 7.87 -2.49
C LEU A 451 -24.32 7.65 -1.29
N ILE A 452 -23.03 7.99 -1.44
CA ILE A 452 -22.08 7.96 -0.31
C ILE A 452 -22.53 8.93 0.78
N LEU A 453 -22.83 10.18 0.41
CA LEU A 453 -23.25 11.22 1.35
C LEU A 453 -24.53 10.81 2.09
N GLU A 454 -25.54 10.32 1.37
CA GLU A 454 -26.81 9.84 1.93
C GLU A 454 -26.59 8.66 2.90
N ALA A 455 -25.82 7.65 2.49
CA ALA A 455 -25.58 6.46 3.30
C ALA A 455 -24.92 6.80 4.64
N PHE A 456 -23.92 7.69 4.63
CA PHE A 456 -23.25 8.11 5.86
C PHE A 456 -24.06 9.11 6.68
N PHE A 457 -24.83 10.00 6.04
CA PHE A 457 -25.77 10.88 6.73
C PHE A 457 -26.80 10.08 7.53
N ASN A 458 -27.36 9.02 6.94
CA ASN A 458 -28.35 8.17 7.60
C ASN A 458 -27.79 7.42 8.83
N GLU A 459 -26.48 7.16 8.84
CA GLU A 459 -25.82 6.46 9.96
C GLU A 459 -25.33 7.41 11.05
N VAL A 460 -24.84 8.61 10.68
CA VAL A 460 -24.14 9.52 11.61
C VAL A 460 -24.94 10.80 11.91
N GLY A 461 -25.90 11.16 11.05
CA GLY A 461 -26.62 12.44 11.08
C GLY A 461 -25.85 13.61 10.44
N VAL A 462 -24.60 13.39 10.02
CA VAL A 462 -23.76 14.38 9.32
C VAL A 462 -22.95 13.64 8.26
N ALA A 463 -23.07 14.05 7.00
CA ALA A 463 -22.33 13.45 5.88
C ALA A 463 -20.84 13.86 5.91
N PRO A 464 -19.91 13.00 5.47
CA PRO A 464 -18.51 13.36 5.37
C PRO A 464 -18.23 14.19 4.11
N THR A 465 -17.12 14.93 4.10
CA THR A 465 -16.58 15.49 2.88
C THR A 465 -16.01 14.39 1.99
N VAL A 466 -16.47 14.33 0.73
CA VAL A 466 -15.98 13.40 -0.29
C VAL A 466 -15.13 14.17 -1.31
N GLU A 467 -13.90 13.71 -1.50
CA GLU A 467 -12.93 14.21 -2.48
C GLU A 467 -13.00 13.40 -3.76
N GLU A 468 -12.94 14.09 -4.90
CA GLU A 468 -12.98 13.47 -6.21
C GLU A 468 -11.57 13.46 -6.79
N ASP A 469 -11.03 12.27 -6.99
CA ASP A 469 -9.76 12.04 -7.64
C ASP A 469 -9.99 11.45 -9.04
N VAL A 470 -9.87 12.27 -10.07
CA VAL A 470 -9.95 11.84 -11.47
C VAL A 470 -8.64 11.18 -11.87
N PHE A 471 -8.71 9.90 -12.27
CA PHE A 471 -7.59 9.18 -12.84
C PHE A 471 -7.30 9.74 -14.24
N THR A 472 -6.16 10.43 -14.37
CA THR A 472 -5.73 11.11 -15.59
C THR A 472 -5.17 10.13 -16.62
N THR A 473 -5.08 10.50 -17.90
CA THR A 473 -4.50 9.63 -18.95
C THR A 473 -2.98 9.59 -18.98
N GLY A 474 -2.33 9.69 -17.81
CA GLY A 474 -0.89 9.84 -17.64
C GLY A 474 -0.55 10.17 -16.20
N PRO A 475 0.75 10.27 -15.83
CA PRO A 475 1.11 10.70 -14.49
C PRO A 475 0.47 12.06 -14.21
N LYS A 476 -0.12 12.22 -13.03
CA LYS A 476 -0.43 13.56 -12.53
C LYS A 476 0.90 14.32 -12.56
N SER A 477 0.94 15.46 -13.27
CA SER A 477 2.01 16.43 -13.06
C SER A 477 2.19 16.54 -11.55
N VAL A 478 3.42 16.45 -11.05
CA VAL A 478 3.71 16.76 -9.66
C VAL A 478 3.24 18.19 -9.47
N GLN A 479 1.98 18.37 -9.10
CA GLN A 479 1.48 19.65 -8.67
C GLN A 479 2.29 19.89 -7.43
N MET A 480 3.23 20.83 -7.55
CA MET A 480 3.62 21.64 -6.42
C MET A 480 2.30 22.15 -5.83
N GLU A 481 1.74 21.43 -4.85
CA GLU A 481 1.00 22.05 -3.76
C GLU A 481 2.01 22.88 -2.94
N THR A 482 2.69 23.81 -3.61
CA THR A 482 3.09 25.06 -3.03
C THR A 482 2.06 26.03 -3.55
N THR A 483 0.91 26.10 -2.86
CA THR A 483 0.39 27.44 -2.63
C THR A 483 1.57 28.19 -2.04
N ASP A 484 2.03 29.17 -2.80
CA ASP A 484 3.28 29.87 -2.59
C ASP A 484 3.13 30.81 -1.39
N ILE A 485 3.00 30.21 -0.20
CA ILE A 485 2.89 30.90 1.08
C ILE A 485 4.23 31.61 1.37
N TYR A 486 5.34 31.12 0.81
CA TYR A 486 6.65 31.76 0.94
C TYR A 486 6.74 33.05 0.13
N SER A 487 6.26 33.09 -1.11
CA SER A 487 6.21 34.35 -1.88
C SER A 487 5.21 35.35 -1.31
N LEU A 488 4.04 34.89 -0.85
CA LEU A 488 3.05 35.75 -0.20
C LEU A 488 3.53 36.27 1.16
N ALA A 489 4.26 35.45 1.93
CA ALA A 489 4.88 35.87 3.19
C ALA A 489 6.05 36.84 2.95
N MET A 490 6.82 36.68 1.88
CA MET A 490 7.89 37.61 1.50
C MET A 490 7.34 38.97 1.02
N GLU A 491 6.23 38.99 0.28
CA GLU A 491 5.54 40.24 -0.09
C GLU A 491 4.95 40.96 1.14
N LEU A 492 4.34 40.21 2.08
CA LEU A 492 3.79 40.76 3.31
C LEU A 492 4.89 41.25 4.28
N MET A 493 6.02 40.54 4.38
CA MET A 493 7.15 40.94 5.23
C MET A 493 7.93 42.14 4.67
N ASN A 494 7.97 42.34 3.34
CA ASN A 494 8.60 43.53 2.73
C ASN A 494 7.71 44.78 2.76
N SER A 495 6.44 44.65 3.14
CA SER A 495 5.49 45.78 3.28
C SER A 495 5.40 46.35 4.71
N TRP A 496 6.21 45.85 5.64
CA TRP A 496 6.17 46.25 7.06
C TRP A 496 7.41 47.08 7.42
N GLU A 497 7.33 48.41 7.25
CA GLU A 497 8.28 49.34 7.86
C GLU A 497 7.84 49.62 9.32
N PRO A 498 8.69 49.41 10.33
CA PRO A 498 8.36 49.79 11.69
C PRO A 498 8.59 51.30 11.86
N GLU A 499 7.52 52.06 12.08
CA GLU A 499 7.59 53.40 12.65
C GLU A 499 8.18 53.30 14.07
N SER A 500 9.46 53.64 14.18
CA SER A 500 10.05 54.14 15.42
C SER A 500 9.55 55.56 15.64
N ASP A 501 8.79 55.79 16.71
CA ASP A 501 8.94 56.97 17.58
C ASP A 501 7.82 57.01 18.64
N LEU A 502 8.22 56.87 19.91
CA LEU A 502 7.99 57.85 21.00
C LEU A 502 8.06 57.18 22.38
N LEU A 503 9.22 57.35 23.00
CA LEU A 503 9.35 57.62 24.43
C LEU A 503 8.56 58.91 24.76
N ALA A 504 7.70 58.88 25.79
CA ALA A 504 7.69 59.80 26.93
C ALA A 504 6.33 59.82 27.66
N ALA A 505 6.43 59.72 29.00
CA ALA A 505 5.44 60.01 30.05
C ALA A 505 4.29 59.01 30.26
#